data_AF-A0A535IKE7-F1
#
_entry.id   AF-A0A535IKE7-F1
#
_cell.length_a   1.000
_cell.length_b   1.000
_cell.length_c   1.000
_cell.angle_alpha   90.00
_cell.angle_beta   90.00
_cell.angle_gamma   90.00
#
_symmetry.space_group_name_H-M   'P 1'
#
loop_
_entity.id
_entity.type
_entity.pdbx_description
1 polymer ?
#
loop_
_entity_poly.entity_id
_entity_poly.type
_entity_poly.pdbx_seq_one_letter_code
_entity_poly.pdbx_strand_id
1 'polypeptide(L)'
;MTQVDRLSRCIVGWAVLWERTEAALQAMLDRSPQAARYFSDAFGVYARLVYDPGQYQAMSDKSETYSVEADNAELRHYLARLARRSRCFSRCIEALAGAIKLFVFAWNRRQLFRRAQPTY
;
A
#
# COMPACT_ATOMS: atom_id res chain seq x y z
N MET A 1 0.36 -5.95 -1.98
CA MET A 1 1.04 -5.05 -1.03
C MET A 1 0.81 -3.61 -1.47
N THR A 2 0.77 -2.68 -0.52
CA THR A 2 0.50 -1.24 -0.74
C THR A 2 1.50 -0.41 0.07
N GLN A 3 1.95 0.72 -0.50
CA GLN A 3 2.67 1.80 0.15
C GLN A 3 1.78 3.04 0.09
N VAL A 4 1.66 3.73 1.22
CA VAL A 4 0.75 4.87 1.37
C VAL A 4 1.54 6.06 1.88
N ASP A 5 1.35 7.22 1.25
CA ASP A 5 1.79 8.47 1.82
C ASP A 5 0.90 8.84 3.01
N ARG A 6 1.50 8.97 4.18
CA ARG A 6 0.75 9.11 5.44
C ARG A 6 -0.04 10.40 5.52
N LEU A 7 0.48 11.48 4.96
CA LEU A 7 -0.17 12.78 5.00
C LEU A 7 -1.37 12.78 4.07
N SER A 8 -1.18 12.37 2.81
CA SER A 8 -2.22 12.44 1.78
C SER A 8 -3.20 11.28 1.79
N ARG A 9 -2.85 10.13 2.40
CA ARG A 9 -3.59 8.87 2.30
C ARG A 9 -3.66 8.33 0.87
N CYS A 10 -2.82 8.85 -0.02
CA CYS A 10 -2.68 8.34 -1.37
C CYS A 10 -1.83 7.07 -1.35
N ILE A 11 -2.25 6.09 -2.15
CA ILE A 11 -1.45 4.91 -2.42
C ILE A 11 -0.39 5.31 -3.45
N VAL A 12 0.88 5.29 -3.04
CA VAL A 12 2.04 5.72 -3.85
C VAL A 12 2.83 4.55 -4.43
N GLY A 13 2.57 3.34 -3.93
CA GLY A 13 3.16 2.10 -4.43
C GLY A 13 2.24 0.93 -4.20
N TRP A 14 2.22 -0.01 -5.14
CA TRP A 14 1.48 -1.25 -4.98
C TRP A 14 2.06 -2.37 -5.84
N ALA A 15 1.82 -3.60 -5.41
CA ALA A 15 2.19 -4.80 -6.12
C ALA A 15 1.16 -5.91 -5.85
N VAL A 16 0.73 -6.59 -6.91
CA VAL A 16 0.00 -7.85 -6.79
C VAL A 16 1.00 -8.97 -6.92
N LEU A 17 1.16 -9.74 -5.86
CA LEU A 17 2.21 -10.74 -5.73
C LEU A 17 1.58 -12.05 -5.26
N TRP A 18 2.06 -13.16 -5.81
CA TRP A 18 1.81 -14.49 -5.25
C TRP A 18 2.56 -14.68 -3.95
N GLU A 19 3.83 -14.26 -3.92
CA GLU A 19 4.72 -14.37 -2.77
C GLU A 19 5.38 -13.03 -2.47
N ARG A 20 5.53 -12.74 -1.17
CA ARG A 20 6.18 -11.51 -0.68
C ARG A 20 7.69 -11.74 -0.57
N THR A 21 8.35 -11.84 -1.71
CA THR A 21 9.82 -12.00 -1.77
C THR A 21 10.52 -10.66 -1.64
N GLU A 22 11.73 -10.67 -1.10
CA GLU A 22 12.56 -9.46 -0.93
C GLU A 22 12.74 -8.70 -2.25
N ALA A 23 13.12 -9.40 -3.32
CA ALA A 23 13.29 -8.83 -4.65
C ALA A 23 12.01 -8.16 -5.19
N ALA A 24 10.84 -8.78 -4.99
CA ALA A 24 9.58 -8.20 -5.44
C ALA A 24 9.19 -6.95 -4.66
N LEU A 25 9.54 -6.90 -3.37
CA LEU A 25 9.29 -5.74 -2.52
C LEU A 25 10.29 -4.61 -2.80
N GLN A 26 11.57 -4.92 -3.03
CA GLN A 26 12.58 -3.95 -3.44
C GLN A 26 12.20 -3.32 -4.78
N ALA A 27 11.85 -4.13 -5.78
CA ALA A 27 11.38 -3.62 -7.07
C ALA A 27 10.10 -2.77 -6.97
N MET A 28 9.28 -2.96 -5.92
CA MET A 28 8.14 -2.09 -5.63
C MET A 28 8.56 -0.77 -5.01
N LEU A 29 9.52 -0.80 -4.09
CA LEU A 29 10.08 0.37 -3.46
C LEU A 29 10.80 1.27 -4.48
N ASP A 30 11.63 0.68 -5.35
CA ASP A 30 12.45 1.41 -6.32
C ASP A 30 11.61 2.19 -7.35
N ARG A 31 10.46 1.64 -7.75
CA ARG A 31 9.56 2.27 -8.73
C ARG A 31 8.61 3.29 -8.13
N SER A 32 8.54 3.37 -6.81
CA SER A 32 7.65 4.28 -6.09
C SER A 32 8.35 5.59 -5.75
N PRO A 33 7.59 6.68 -5.51
CA PRO A 33 8.18 7.92 -5.04
C PRO A 33 9.00 7.69 -3.78
N GLN A 34 10.25 8.17 -3.80
CA GLN A 34 11.15 8.03 -2.67
C GLN A 34 10.72 8.94 -1.52
N ALA A 35 10.72 8.38 -0.31
CA ALA A 35 10.39 9.08 0.92
C ALA A 35 11.64 9.26 1.80
N ALA A 36 11.66 10.32 2.60
CA ALA A 36 12.70 10.51 3.61
C ALA A 36 12.57 9.52 4.79
N ARG A 37 11.35 9.06 5.09
CA ARG A 37 11.05 8.15 6.21
C ARG A 37 10.09 7.06 5.77
N TYR A 38 10.43 5.81 6.09
CA TYR A 38 9.64 4.62 5.79
C TYR A 38 9.23 3.92 7.09
N PHE A 39 7.97 3.49 7.15
CA PHE A 39 7.38 2.81 8.31
C PHE A 39 6.73 1.49 7.88
N SER A 40 6.83 0.46 8.71
CA SER A 40 6.18 -0.84 8.46
C SER A 40 5.81 -1.56 9.76
N ASP A 41 4.99 -2.60 9.64
CA ASP A 41 4.54 -3.51 10.70
C ASP A 41 5.60 -4.53 11.16
N ALA A 42 6.89 -4.24 10.94
CA ALA A 42 8.02 -5.08 11.30
C ALA A 42 8.04 -6.48 10.67
N PHE A 43 7.34 -6.72 9.56
CA PHE A 43 7.51 -7.96 8.79
C PHE A 43 8.97 -8.07 8.31
N GLY A 44 9.63 -9.18 8.64
CA GLY A 44 11.10 -9.30 8.58
C GLY A 44 11.76 -9.02 7.22
N VAL A 45 11.01 -9.09 6.11
CA VAL A 45 11.52 -8.74 4.78
C VAL A 45 11.80 -7.24 4.66
N TYR A 46 11.01 -6.38 5.32
CA TYR A 46 11.21 -4.92 5.24
C TYR A 46 12.54 -4.47 5.85
N ALA A 47 13.01 -5.15 6.90
CA ALA A 47 14.31 -4.84 7.52
C ALA A 47 15.51 -5.11 6.60
N ARG A 48 15.31 -5.79 5.46
CA ARG A 48 16.36 -6.13 4.49
C ARG A 48 16.35 -5.25 3.24
N LEU A 49 15.33 -4.40 3.08
CA LEU A 49 15.21 -3.54 1.91
C LEU A 49 16.17 -2.35 2.00
N VAL A 50 16.55 -1.84 0.83
CA VAL A 50 17.36 -0.64 0.67
C VAL A 50 16.44 0.56 0.53
N TYR A 51 16.56 1.52 1.45
CA TYR A 51 15.68 2.69 1.54
C TYR A 51 16.35 4.01 1.13
N ASP A 52 17.60 3.96 0.65
CA ASP A 52 18.41 5.14 0.31
C ASP A 52 17.67 6.07 -0.69
N PRO A 53 17.63 7.40 -0.46
CA PRO A 53 18.30 8.16 0.61
C PRO A 53 17.50 8.27 1.93
N GLY A 54 16.36 7.59 2.03
CA GLY A 54 15.49 7.60 3.20
C GLY A 54 15.91 6.68 4.34
N GLN A 55 15.24 6.84 5.48
CA GLN A 55 15.47 6.05 6.68
C GLN A 55 14.28 5.15 6.99
N TYR A 56 14.56 3.90 7.34
CA TYR A 56 13.54 2.92 7.70
C TYR A 56 13.41 2.76 9.21
N GLN A 57 12.17 2.74 9.68
CA GLN A 57 11.81 2.46 11.06
C GLN A 57 10.74 1.37 11.11
N ALA A 58 11.08 0.24 11.72
CA ALA A 58 10.10 -0.77 12.10
C ALA A 58 9.30 -0.26 13.31
N MET A 59 7.97 -0.24 13.20
CA MET A 59 7.11 0.23 14.28
C MET A 59 6.42 -0.97 14.92
N SER A 60 6.79 -1.27 16.16
CA SER A 60 6.15 -2.31 16.97
C SER A 60 4.86 -1.79 17.64
N ASP A 61 4.78 -0.49 17.89
CA ASP A 61 3.51 0.15 18.19
C ASP A 61 2.78 0.45 16.87
N LYS A 62 1.46 0.24 16.84
CA LYS A 62 0.66 0.43 15.63
C LYS A 62 0.38 1.91 15.31
N SER A 63 1.07 2.84 15.99
CA SER A 63 0.69 4.27 15.97
C SER A 63 0.89 4.92 14.60
N GLU A 64 1.92 4.49 13.87
CA GLU A 64 2.30 5.08 12.59
C GLU A 64 1.75 4.29 11.37
N THR A 65 1.14 3.11 11.58
CA THR A 65 0.60 2.23 10.52
C THR A 65 -0.91 2.31 10.34
N TYR A 66 -1.63 3.04 11.19
CA TYR A 66 -3.09 3.21 11.09
C TYR A 66 -3.55 3.65 9.69
N SER A 67 -2.73 4.45 9.01
CA SER A 67 -3.08 4.93 7.68
C SER A 67 -3.13 3.83 6.63
N VAL A 68 -2.12 2.96 6.62
CA VAL A 68 -2.06 1.84 5.69
C VAL A 68 -3.13 0.80 6.02
N GLU A 69 -3.41 0.56 7.30
CA GLU A 69 -4.43 -0.40 7.73
C GLU A 69 -5.84 0.02 7.33
N ALA A 70 -6.20 1.28 7.56
CA ALA A 70 -7.50 1.81 7.17
C ALA A 70 -7.67 1.85 5.64
N ASP A 71 -6.65 2.26 4.88
CA ASP A 71 -6.71 2.25 3.41
C ASP A 71 -6.83 0.81 2.87
N ASN A 72 -6.16 -0.15 3.51
CA ASN A 72 -6.30 -1.57 3.17
C ASN A 72 -7.67 -2.14 3.56
N ALA A 73 -8.33 -1.63 4.60
CA ALA A 73 -9.69 -2.00 4.94
C ALA A 73 -10.68 -1.51 3.86
N GLU A 74 -10.54 -0.25 3.45
CA GLU A 74 -11.32 0.35 2.37
C GLU A 74 -11.13 -0.39 1.05
N LEU A 75 -9.88 -0.74 0.70
CA LEU A 75 -9.58 -1.54 -0.47
C LEU A 75 -10.31 -2.89 -0.46
N ARG A 76 -10.38 -3.58 0.69
CA ARG A 76 -11.14 -4.84 0.83
C ARG A 76 -12.65 -4.63 0.82
N HIS A 77 -13.11 -3.47 1.28
CA HIS A 77 -14.53 -3.10 1.24
C HIS A 77 -15.00 -2.90 -0.22
N TYR A 78 -14.27 -2.11 -1.01
CA TYR A 78 -14.63 -1.82 -2.39
C TYR A 78 -14.36 -2.99 -3.34
N LEU A 79 -13.29 -3.75 -3.12
CA LEU A 79 -12.98 -4.92 -3.93
C LEU A 79 -13.51 -6.18 -3.24
N ALA A 80 -14.78 -6.51 -3.48
CA ALA A 80 -15.44 -7.70 -2.90
C ALA A 80 -14.65 -9.00 -3.06
N ARG A 81 -13.85 -9.11 -4.14
CA ARG A 81 -12.94 -10.25 -4.38
C ARG A 81 -11.82 -10.40 -3.32
N LEU A 82 -11.50 -9.32 -2.62
CA LEU A 82 -10.52 -9.23 -1.54
C LEU A 82 -11.16 -9.23 -0.14
N ALA A 83 -12.51 -9.24 -0.06
CA ALA A 83 -13.24 -9.14 1.19
C ALA A 83 -13.03 -10.34 2.13
N ARG A 84 -12.80 -11.55 1.57
CA ARG A 84 -12.58 -12.77 2.37
C ARG A 84 -11.11 -13.14 2.42
N ARG A 85 -10.45 -12.83 3.55
CA ARG A 85 -9.02 -13.13 3.80
C ARG A 85 -8.64 -14.59 3.51
N SER A 86 -9.50 -15.55 3.82
CA SER A 86 -9.28 -16.99 3.62
C SER A 86 -9.66 -17.52 2.22
N ARG A 87 -10.31 -16.69 1.39
CA ARG A 87 -10.83 -17.10 0.06
C ARG A 87 -10.48 -16.11 -1.04
N CYS A 88 -9.38 -15.39 -0.84
CA CYS A 88 -8.89 -14.40 -1.78
C CYS A 88 -8.06 -15.08 -2.88
N PHE A 89 -8.74 -15.85 -3.74
CA PHE A 89 -8.12 -16.53 -4.87
C PHE A 89 -8.53 -15.82 -6.17
N SER A 90 -7.62 -15.02 -6.74
CA SER A 90 -7.80 -14.59 -8.13
C SER A 90 -7.18 -15.65 -9.02
N ARG A 91 -7.95 -16.28 -9.91
CA ARG A 91 -7.41 -17.22 -10.90
C ARG A 91 -6.58 -16.52 -11.98
N CYS A 92 -6.69 -15.19 -12.08
CA CYS A 92 -5.92 -14.36 -12.99
C CYS A 92 -5.31 -13.19 -12.22
N ILE A 93 -3.99 -13.17 -12.10
CA ILE A 93 -3.26 -12.11 -11.40
C ILE A 93 -3.35 -10.77 -12.14
N GLU A 94 -3.41 -10.80 -13.47
CA GLU A 94 -3.53 -9.61 -14.32
C GLU A 94 -4.86 -8.90 -14.09
N ALA A 95 -5.97 -9.64 -14.02
CA ALA A 95 -7.28 -9.09 -13.71
C ALA A 95 -7.34 -8.48 -12.31
N LEU A 96 -6.59 -9.04 -11.35
CA LEU A 96 -6.46 -8.46 -10.01
C LEU A 96 -5.61 -7.19 -10.04
N ALA A 97 -4.52 -7.17 -10.80
CA ALA A 97 -3.69 -5.99 -11.01
C ALA A 97 -4.48 -4.86 -11.67
N GLY A 98 -5.31 -5.16 -12.67
CA GLY A 98 -6.20 -4.18 -13.30
C GLY A 98 -7.22 -3.58 -12.32
N ALA A 99 -7.86 -4.42 -11.51
CA ALA A 99 -8.80 -3.97 -10.49
C ALA A 99 -8.13 -3.08 -9.42
N ILE A 100 -6.93 -3.45 -8.97
CA ILE A 100 -6.16 -2.65 -8.01
C ILE A 100 -5.71 -1.33 -8.65
N LYS A 101 -5.26 -1.34 -9.90
CA LYS A 101 -4.90 -0.11 -10.63
C LYS A 101 -6.07 0.88 -10.70
N LEU A 102 -7.26 0.39 -11.05
CA LEU A 102 -8.48 1.22 -11.09
C LEU A 102 -8.84 1.75 -9.70
N PHE A 103 -8.78 0.90 -8.68
CA PHE A 103 -9.02 1.29 -7.30
C PHE A 103 -8.06 2.41 -6.87
N VAL A 104 -6.75 2.23 -7.06
CA VAL A 104 -5.72 3.20 -6.68
C VAL A 104 -5.96 4.55 -7.37
N PHE A 105 -6.32 4.53 -8.66
CA PHE A 105 -6.65 5.74 -9.40
C PHE A 105 -7.86 6.50 -8.80
N ALA A 106 -8.97 5.80 -8.56
CA ALA A 106 -10.18 6.40 -7.99
C ALA A 106 -9.96 6.87 -6.55
N TRP A 107 -9.28 6.05 -5.75
CA TRP A 107 -8.94 6.34 -4.35
C TRP A 107 -8.09 7.60 -4.25
N ASN A 108 -6.99 7.68 -4.99
CA ASN A 108 -6.10 8.84 -4.94
C ASN A 108 -6.81 10.12 -5.40
N ARG A 109 -7.66 10.05 -6.44
CA ARG A 109 -8.49 11.19 -6.83
C ARG A 109 -9.40 11.67 -5.70
N ARG A 110 -10.06 10.75 -5.00
CA ARG A 110 -10.89 11.06 -3.83
C ARG A 110 -10.07 11.70 -2.70
N GLN A 111 -8.87 11.19 -2.40
CA GLN A 111 -8.02 11.76 -1.35
C GLN A 111 -7.57 13.18 -1.67
N LEU A 112 -7.09 13.40 -2.89
CA LEU A 112 -6.66 14.71 -3.34
C LEU A 112 -7.82 15.71 -3.35
N PHE A 113 -9.01 15.28 -3.77
CA PHE A 113 -10.22 16.11 -3.73
C PHE A 113 -10.57 16.53 -2.30
N ARG A 114 -10.63 15.59 -1.34
CA ARG A 114 -10.91 15.90 0.06
C ARG A 114 -9.88 16.84 0.68
N ARG A 115 -8.61 16.73 0.28
CA ARG A 115 -7.57 17.66 0.73
C ARG A 115 -7.72 19.05 0.14
N ALA A 116 -8.14 19.16 -1.12
CA ALA A 116 -8.42 20.44 -1.75
C ALA A 116 -9.71 21.08 -1.22
N GLN A 117 -10.66 20.28 -0.72
CA GLN A 117 -11.96 20.72 -0.20
C GLN A 117 -12.20 20.15 1.21
N PRO A 118 -11.48 20.63 2.25
CA PRO A 118 -11.55 20.06 3.59
C PRO A 118 -12.90 20.28 4.30
N THR A 119 -13.77 21.12 3.73
CA THR A 119 -15.08 21.49 4.29
C THR A 119 -16.25 20.64 3.77
N TYR A 120 -15.99 19.65 2.91
CA TYR A 120 -17.00 18.73 2.36
C TYR A 120 -16.96 17.34 3.02
#